data_AF-A0A0F9GGU3-F1
#
_entry.id   AF-A0A0F9GGU3-F1
#
_cell.length_a   1.000
_cell.length_b   1.000
_cell.length_c   1.000
_cell.angle_alpha   90.00
_cell.angle_beta   90.00
_cell.angle_gamma   90.00
#
_symmetry.space_group_name_H-M   'P 1'
#
loop_
_entity.id
_entity.type
_entity.pdbx_description
1 polymer ?
#
loop_
_entity_poly.entity_id
_entity_poly.type
_entity_poly.pdbx_seq_one_letter_code
_entity_poly.pdbx_strand_id
1 'polypeptide(L)'
;MSLALTGGIGPLPFTNRQDPVEVIEEKSQVVNQSLLSIWLATPKDFRVESRSETSTFLSWINQHGAGVTGIKIERALGDGAFSVIATLTDLTKTSYDDTGLATATRYRYRISVTDS
;
A
#
# COMPACT_ATOMS: atom_id res chain seq x y z
N MET A 1 5.89 -82.30 11.06
CA MET A 1 4.62 -82.15 10.32
C MET A 1 3.68 -81.30 11.15
N SER A 2 2.99 -80.40 10.47
CA SER A 2 2.52 -79.09 10.94
C SER A 2 1.44 -79.08 12.04
N LEU A 3 1.52 -78.06 12.89
CA LEU A 3 0.43 -77.56 13.74
C LEU A 3 -0.45 -76.58 12.95
N ALA A 4 -1.77 -76.67 13.16
CA ALA A 4 -2.66 -75.51 13.21
C ALA A 4 -3.95 -75.88 13.94
N LEU A 5 -4.23 -75.22 15.06
CA LEU A 5 -5.58 -75.09 15.61
C LEU A 5 -6.05 -73.65 15.36
N THR A 6 -7.17 -73.54 14.64
CA THR A 6 -7.91 -72.31 14.35
C THR A 6 -8.60 -71.82 15.62
N GLY A 7 -8.12 -70.70 16.18
CA GLY A 7 -8.81 -69.95 17.22
C GLY A 7 -9.25 -68.60 16.67
N GLY A 8 -10.55 -68.39 16.53
CA GLY A 8 -11.14 -67.10 16.24
C GLY A 8 -11.91 -66.54 17.44
N ILE A 9 -12.07 -65.22 17.41
CA ILE A 9 -13.04 -64.36 18.12
C ILE A 9 -12.54 -63.62 19.39
N GLY A 10 -12.00 -62.40 19.16
CA GLY A 10 -12.24 -61.12 19.88
C GLY A 10 -11.79 -60.97 21.34
N PRO A 11 -11.43 -59.76 21.83
CA PRO A 11 -11.95 -58.45 21.42
C PRO A 11 -10.90 -57.46 20.88
N LEU A 12 -11.40 -56.58 20.03
CA LEU A 12 -10.89 -55.35 19.40
C LEU A 12 -9.40 -54.98 19.64
N PRO A 13 -8.60 -54.78 18.58
CA PRO A 13 -7.33 -54.09 18.75
C PRO A 13 -7.61 -52.69 19.28
N PHE A 14 -6.86 -52.27 20.29
CA PHE A 14 -6.55 -50.85 20.51
C PHE A 14 -6.07 -50.34 19.17
N THR A 15 -6.99 -49.77 18.40
CA THR A 15 -6.60 -49.07 17.19
C THR A 15 -5.87 -47.87 17.77
N ASN A 16 -4.55 -47.90 17.68
CA ASN A 16 -3.75 -46.70 17.65
C ASN A 16 -4.14 -45.98 16.35
N ARG A 17 -5.39 -45.51 16.30
CA ARG A 17 -5.82 -44.51 15.36
C ARG A 17 -5.13 -43.30 15.95
N GLN A 18 -3.95 -43.02 15.43
CA GLN A 18 -3.58 -41.64 15.25
C GLN A 18 -4.71 -41.07 14.41
N ASP A 19 -5.75 -40.59 15.07
CA ASP A 19 -6.49 -39.49 14.52
C ASP A 19 -5.38 -38.51 14.14
N PRO A 20 -5.22 -38.15 12.86
CA PRO A 20 -4.51 -36.93 12.60
C PRO A 20 -5.22 -35.93 13.49
N VAL A 21 -4.54 -35.43 14.52
CA VAL A 21 -4.84 -34.11 15.02
C VAL A 21 -4.60 -33.27 13.78
N GLU A 22 -5.63 -33.10 12.98
CA GLU A 22 -5.65 -32.12 11.93
C GLU A 22 -5.60 -30.84 12.73
N VAL A 23 -4.35 -30.43 12.98
CA VAL A 23 -4.00 -29.07 13.32
C VAL A 23 -4.83 -28.27 12.34
N ILE A 24 -5.87 -27.62 12.88
CA ILE A 24 -6.58 -26.60 12.15
C ILE A 24 -5.48 -25.54 11.99
N GLU A 25 -4.66 -25.67 10.94
CA GLU A 25 -3.87 -24.56 10.48
C GLU A 25 -4.92 -23.56 10.07
N GLU A 26 -5.14 -22.62 11.00
CA GLU A 26 -5.82 -21.38 10.81
C GLU A 26 -5.05 -20.59 9.74
N LYS A 27 -5.05 -21.08 8.50
CA LYS A 27 -4.84 -20.22 7.35
C LYS A 27 -6.15 -19.49 7.17
N SER A 28 -6.30 -18.51 8.04
CA SER A 28 -7.09 -17.31 7.85
C SER A 28 -6.88 -16.85 6.41
N GLN A 29 -7.71 -17.35 5.50
CA GLN A 29 -7.72 -16.92 4.13
C GLN A 29 -8.71 -15.77 4.04
N VAL A 30 -8.22 -14.58 4.35
CA VAL A 30 -8.78 -13.38 3.72
C VAL A 30 -8.27 -13.35 2.29
N VAL A 31 -8.76 -14.28 1.47
CA VAL A 31 -8.43 -14.34 0.05
C VAL A 31 -9.33 -13.33 -0.68
N ASN A 32 -8.67 -12.32 -1.26
CA ASN A 32 -9.19 -11.41 -2.28
C ASN A 32 -10.07 -10.23 -1.85
N GLN A 33 -9.93 -9.70 -0.63
CA GLN A 33 -10.53 -8.40 -0.27
C GLN A 33 -9.57 -7.44 0.48
N SER A 34 -8.40 -7.92 0.94
CA SER A 34 -7.52 -7.17 1.85
C SER A 34 -6.08 -6.97 1.35
N LEU A 35 -5.80 -7.21 0.06
CA LEU A 35 -4.46 -6.97 -0.54
C LEU A 35 -4.39 -5.77 -1.50
N LEU A 36 -5.51 -5.17 -1.89
CA LEU A 36 -5.52 -4.04 -2.84
C LEU A 36 -5.40 -2.66 -2.17
N SER A 37 -5.52 -2.57 -0.84
CA SER A 37 -5.51 -1.30 -0.11
C SER A 37 -4.17 -0.97 0.59
N ILE A 38 -3.09 -1.73 0.36
CA ILE A 38 -1.86 -1.66 1.22
C ILE A 38 -0.63 -1.07 0.52
N TRP A 39 -0.74 -0.60 -0.72
CA TRP A 39 0.28 0.32 -1.25
C TRP A 39 -0.38 1.63 -1.63
N LEU A 40 -0.75 2.41 -0.62
CA LEU A 40 -0.81 3.86 -0.81
C LEU A 40 0.64 4.34 -1.00
N ALA A 41 1.20 4.06 -2.18
CA ALA A 41 2.48 4.61 -2.57
C ALA A 41 2.20 6.09 -2.83
N THR A 42 2.68 6.92 -1.92
CA THR A 42 2.77 8.36 -2.15
C THR A 42 3.90 8.61 -3.14
N PRO A 43 3.83 9.69 -3.93
CA PRO A 43 4.97 10.15 -4.72
C PRO A 43 6.25 10.12 -3.89
N LYS A 44 7.31 9.52 -4.45
CA LYS A 44 8.63 9.44 -3.80
C LYS A 44 9.56 10.51 -4.32
N ASP A 45 10.66 10.70 -3.61
CA ASP A 45 11.72 11.64 -3.98
C ASP A 45 11.18 13.02 -4.35
N PHE A 46 10.21 13.51 -3.54
CA PHE A 46 9.63 14.82 -3.75
C PHE A 46 10.69 15.91 -3.55
N ARG A 47 10.94 16.67 -4.61
CA ARG A 47 11.94 17.74 -4.66
C ARG A 47 11.26 19.07 -4.97
N VAL A 48 11.80 20.10 -4.34
CA VAL A 48 11.36 21.49 -4.48
C VAL A 48 12.59 22.31 -4.85
N GLU A 49 12.56 22.94 -6.01
CA GLU A 49 13.68 23.71 -6.54
C GLU A 49 13.21 25.13 -6.90
N SER A 50 13.69 26.13 -6.17
CA SER A 50 13.43 27.53 -6.53
C SER A 50 14.17 27.87 -7.82
N ARG A 51 13.44 28.29 -8.86
CA ARG A 51 14.02 28.72 -10.14
C ARG A 51 14.21 30.24 -10.21
N SER A 52 13.31 30.97 -9.54
CA SER A 52 13.35 32.42 -9.43
C SER A 52 12.65 32.86 -8.14
N GLU A 53 12.66 34.17 -7.85
CA GLU A 53 11.91 34.74 -6.72
C GLU A 53 10.39 34.57 -6.83
N THR A 54 9.89 34.28 -8.03
CA THR A 54 8.45 34.19 -8.34
C THR A 54 8.04 32.82 -8.88
N SER A 55 8.96 31.84 -8.91
CA SER A 55 8.67 30.49 -9.41
C SER A 55 9.47 29.37 -8.72
N THR A 56 8.82 28.23 -8.56
CA THR A 56 9.38 27.02 -7.97
C THR A 56 9.00 25.81 -8.80
N PHE A 57 9.98 24.96 -9.09
CA PHE A 57 9.77 23.66 -9.71
C PHE A 57 9.54 22.59 -8.66
N LEU A 58 8.51 21.79 -8.86
CA LEU A 58 8.24 20.60 -8.08
C LEU A 58 8.48 19.38 -8.96
N SER A 59 9.21 18.39 -8.44
CA SER A 59 9.39 17.11 -9.12
C SER A 59 9.28 15.94 -8.15
N TRP A 60 8.88 14.79 -8.66
CA TRP A 60 8.69 13.58 -7.86
C TRP A 60 8.77 12.34 -8.76
N ILE A 61 8.86 11.18 -8.12
CA ILE A 61 8.70 9.89 -8.81
C ILE A 61 7.29 9.38 -8.55
N ASN A 62 6.57 9.09 -9.62
CA ASN A 62 5.28 8.42 -9.54
C ASN A 62 5.48 6.97 -9.14
N GLN A 63 5.10 6.67 -7.90
CA GLN A 63 4.84 5.33 -7.43
C GLN A 63 3.46 5.39 -6.82
N HIS A 64 2.46 4.86 -7.50
CA HIS A 64 1.09 4.80 -7.05
C HIS A 64 0.57 3.37 -7.18
N GLY A 65 -0.29 2.96 -6.25
CA GLY A 65 -0.98 1.67 -6.31
C GLY A 65 -2.16 1.70 -7.29
N ALA A 66 -2.74 0.54 -7.54
CA ALA A 66 -4.04 0.45 -8.20
C ALA A 66 -5.10 1.23 -7.38
N GLY A 67 -5.99 1.97 -8.06
CA GLY A 67 -7.03 2.79 -7.42
C GLY A 67 -6.74 4.29 -7.41
N VAL A 68 -5.46 4.69 -7.40
CA VAL A 68 -5.11 6.12 -7.45
C VAL A 68 -5.72 6.78 -8.69
N THR A 69 -6.42 7.88 -8.47
CA THR A 69 -7.13 8.66 -9.50
C THR A 69 -6.52 10.03 -9.75
N GLY A 70 -5.61 10.47 -8.87
CA GLY A 70 -4.96 11.76 -9.02
C GLY A 70 -3.82 12.02 -8.05
N ILE A 71 -3.10 13.10 -8.31
CA ILE A 71 -2.06 13.65 -7.45
C ILE A 71 -2.48 15.07 -7.07
N LYS A 72 -2.62 15.31 -5.77
CA LYS A 72 -2.95 16.61 -5.20
C LYS A 72 -1.67 17.32 -4.78
N ILE A 73 -1.48 18.52 -5.30
CA ILE A 73 -0.36 19.41 -4.97
C ILE A 73 -0.87 20.50 -4.06
N GLU A 74 -0.23 20.65 -2.91
CA GLU A 74 -0.64 21.58 -1.88
C GLU A 74 0.51 22.51 -1.49
N ARG A 75 0.17 23.78 -1.25
CA ARG A 75 1.10 24.83 -0.86
C ARG A 75 0.61 25.52 0.40
N ALA A 76 1.52 25.77 1.32
CA ALA A 76 1.30 26.61 2.49
C ALA A 76 2.15 27.88 2.43
N LEU A 77 1.60 28.99 2.90
CA LEU A 77 2.31 30.26 3.08
C LEU A 77 2.95 30.28 4.47
N GLY A 78 4.29 30.33 4.53
CA GLY A 78 5.04 30.23 5.78
C GLY A 78 4.60 29.01 6.59
N ASP A 79 4.28 29.22 7.87
CA ASP A 79 3.79 28.20 8.79
C ASP A 79 2.26 27.99 8.75
N GLY A 80 1.57 28.65 7.81
CA GLY A 80 0.12 28.55 7.65
C GLY A 80 -0.39 27.20 7.13
N ALA A 81 -1.70 27.15 6.88
CA ALA A 81 -2.37 25.96 6.37
C ALA A 81 -2.01 25.66 4.90
N PHE A 82 -2.09 24.38 4.55
CA PHE A 82 -1.95 23.92 3.17
C PHE A 82 -3.25 24.10 2.40
N SER A 83 -3.15 24.66 1.20
CA SER A 83 -4.24 24.75 0.23
C SER A 83 -3.87 24.04 -1.06
N VAL A 84 -4.86 23.41 -1.70
CA VAL A 84 -4.66 22.76 -3.01
C VAL A 84 -4.40 23.83 -4.06
N ILE A 85 -3.31 23.68 -4.80
CA ILE A 85 -2.97 24.54 -5.93
C ILE A 85 -3.13 23.82 -7.27
N ALA A 86 -3.09 22.48 -7.26
CA ALA A 86 -3.38 21.67 -8.43
C ALA A 86 -3.84 20.26 -8.03
N THR A 87 -4.68 19.67 -8.89
CA THR A 87 -5.00 18.25 -8.88
C THR A 87 -4.71 17.71 -10.27
N LEU A 88 -3.75 16.79 -10.38
CA LEU A 88 -3.35 16.15 -11.62
C LEU A 88 -4.06 14.81 -11.74
N THR A 89 -4.90 14.66 -12.76
CA THR A 89 -5.56 13.37 -13.09
C THR A 89 -4.71 12.52 -14.03
N ASP A 90 -3.80 13.16 -14.78
CA ASP A 90 -2.76 12.46 -15.54
C ASP A 90 -1.63 12.01 -14.61
N LEU A 91 -1.69 10.74 -14.21
CA LEU A 91 -0.72 10.10 -13.31
C LEU A 91 0.65 9.83 -13.96
N THR A 92 0.85 10.20 -15.23
CA THR A 92 2.18 10.16 -15.85
C THR A 92 3.01 11.40 -15.52
N LYS A 93 2.38 12.48 -15.04
CA LYS A 93 3.06 13.72 -14.66
C LYS A 93 3.92 13.53 -13.42
N THR A 94 5.20 13.83 -13.55
CA THR A 94 6.21 13.75 -12.48
C THR A 94 6.75 15.13 -12.07
N SER A 95 6.13 16.19 -12.55
CA SER A 95 6.54 17.56 -12.27
C SER A 95 5.41 18.57 -12.34
N TYR A 96 5.63 19.70 -11.67
CA TYR A 96 4.72 20.84 -11.66
C TYR A 96 5.50 22.15 -11.51
N ASP A 97 5.12 23.15 -12.29
CA ASP A 97 5.68 24.49 -12.25
C ASP A 97 4.75 25.44 -11.48
N ASP A 98 5.15 25.82 -10.27
CA ASP A 98 4.43 26.82 -9.50
C ASP A 98 4.98 28.22 -9.82
N THR A 99 4.12 29.10 -10.32
CA THR A 99 4.48 30.44 -10.81
C THR A 99 3.59 31.51 -10.20
N GLY A 100 4.02 32.78 -10.26
CA GLY A 100 3.28 33.89 -9.66
C GLY A 100 3.42 33.96 -8.14
N LEU A 101 4.52 33.44 -7.60
CA LEU A 101 4.84 33.55 -6.18
C LEU A 101 5.22 34.99 -5.81
N ALA A 102 4.94 35.38 -4.57
CA ALA A 102 5.41 36.64 -4.03
C ALA A 102 6.90 36.52 -3.67
N THR A 103 7.66 37.58 -3.94
CA THR A 103 9.09 37.63 -3.59
C THR A 103 9.27 37.65 -2.07
N ALA A 104 10.47 37.25 -1.61
CA ALA A 104 10.84 37.19 -0.19
C ALA A 104 9.85 36.41 0.71
N THR A 105 9.08 35.49 0.11
CA THR A 105 8.01 34.75 0.79
C THR A 105 8.37 33.28 0.91
N ARG A 106 8.22 32.71 2.11
CA ARG A 106 8.47 31.29 2.35
C ARG A 106 7.24 30.48 1.99
N TYR A 107 7.42 29.44 1.17
CA TYR A 107 6.39 28.48 0.83
C TYR A 107 6.81 27.08 1.27
N ARG A 108 5.84 26.28 1.73
CA ARG A 108 6.01 24.85 1.98
C ARG A 108 5.13 24.08 1.03
N TYR A 109 5.61 22.95 0.56
CA TYR A 109 4.89 22.11 -0.40
C TYR A 109 4.73 20.70 0.15
N ARG A 110 3.62 20.07 -0.23
CA ARG A 110 3.43 18.64 -0.08
C ARG A 110 2.62 18.12 -1.26
N ILE A 111 2.79 16.84 -1.53
CA ILE A 111 1.99 16.13 -2.53
C ILE A 111 1.36 14.90 -1.89
N SER A 112 0.16 14.58 -2.31
CA SER A 112 -0.61 13.40 -1.87
C SER A 112 -1.34 12.78 -3.03
N VAL A 113 -1.74 11.52 -2.91
CA VAL A 113 -2.58 10.85 -3.91
C VAL A 113 -4.06 11.02 -3.56
N THR A 114 -4.92 10.99 -4.57
CA THR A 114 -6.37 10.83 -4.42
C THR A 114 -6.76 9.44 -4.90
N ASP A 115 -7.73 8.84 -4.23
CA ASP A 115 -8.32 7.54 -4.55
C ASP A 115 -9.82 7.74 -4.84
N SER A 116 -10.45 6.77 -5.51
CA SER A 116 -11.89 6.78 -5.83
C SER A 116 -12.76 6.12 -4.77
#